data_AF-A0A7W6XI42-F1
#
_entry.id   AF-A0A7W6XI42-F1
#
_cell.length_a   1.000
_cell.length_b   1.000
_cell.length_c   1.000
_cell.angle_alpha   90.00
_cell.angle_beta   90.00
_cell.angle_gamma   90.00
#
_symmetry.space_group_name_H-M   'P 1'
#
loop_
_entity.id
_entity.type
_entity.pdbx_description
1 polymer ?
#
loop_
_entity_poly.entity_id
_entity_poly.type
_entity_poly.pdbx_seq_one_letter_code
_entity_poly.pdbx_strand_id
1 'polypeptide(L)'
;MTKIVPSQIVSFIDGFYPKVKSDPGMQVYSADSAVLGAIIDLADDLPVELLTISGEDYTNYVFGLEAMQAAIDRWNHHGTDTPPRTHKSKSPVYLVREALLKCPDQNPSPQAASLPFLSDPQLAESIRLDIDSATNALHRNDFKAATVLSGSAMEALLLWKLRDVGLASPISGMRTNIKKQSSPEEWVLEDYITAAEIKGLIKPDTVAQARLAQNYRNLIHPGRAVRLAQTCNRGTAFGALAAVHLVVADFT
;
A
#
# COMPACT_ATOMS: atom_id res chain seq x y z
N MET A 1 -4.86 15.44 11.62
CA MET A 1 -3.47 15.84 11.29
C MET A 1 -3.32 15.71 9.79
N THR A 2 -2.70 16.70 9.15
CA THR A 2 -2.41 16.66 7.71
C THR A 2 -1.36 15.56 7.47
N LYS A 3 -1.66 14.56 6.64
CA LYS A 3 -0.69 13.50 6.32
C LYS A 3 0.35 14.09 5.35
N ILE A 4 1.60 14.23 5.80
CA ILE A 4 2.72 14.64 4.93
C ILE A 4 3.03 13.51 3.95
N VAL A 5 3.25 13.86 2.68
CA VAL A 5 3.62 12.92 1.62
C VAL A 5 4.93 13.33 0.94
N PRO A 6 5.69 12.41 0.33
CA PRO A 6 7.00 12.70 -0.26
C PRO A 6 7.00 13.87 -1.24
N SER A 7 6.01 13.99 -2.13
CA SER A 7 5.95 15.09 -3.11
C SER A 7 5.79 16.47 -2.49
N GLN A 8 5.18 16.57 -1.31
CA GLN A 8 5.07 17.84 -0.58
C GLN A 8 6.45 18.29 -0.08
N ILE A 9 7.25 17.36 0.46
CA ILE A 9 8.62 17.63 0.90
C ILE A 9 9.50 17.99 -0.30
N VAL A 10 9.37 17.26 -1.42
CA VAL A 10 10.08 17.57 -2.67
C VAL A 10 9.70 18.96 -3.18
N SER A 11 8.41 19.32 -3.14
CA SER A 11 7.93 20.63 -3.57
C SER A 11 8.44 21.75 -2.66
N PHE A 12 8.51 21.50 -1.36
CA PHE A 12 9.11 22.41 -0.38
C PHE A 12 10.60 22.67 -0.69
N ILE A 13 11.37 21.59 -0.91
CA ILE A 13 12.79 21.67 -1.29
C ILE A 13 12.94 22.43 -2.62
N ASP A 14 12.14 22.10 -3.63
CA ASP A 14 12.19 22.75 -4.94
C ASP A 14 11.88 24.25 -4.88
N GLY A 15 11.01 24.67 -3.95
CA GLY A 15 10.65 26.07 -3.73
C GLY A 15 11.79 26.90 -3.14
N PHE A 16 12.48 26.37 -2.12
CA PHE A 16 13.61 27.06 -1.47
C PHE A 16 14.94 26.90 -2.22
N TYR A 17 15.13 25.78 -2.91
CA TYR A 17 16.36 25.44 -3.62
C TYR A 17 16.12 25.11 -5.10
N PRO A 18 15.71 26.06 -5.96
CA PRO A 18 15.39 25.77 -7.36
C PRO A 18 16.54 25.15 -8.17
N LYS A 19 17.78 25.44 -7.80
CA LYS A 19 19.00 24.93 -8.46
C LYS A 19 19.34 23.49 -8.08
N VAL A 20 18.71 22.91 -7.06
CA VAL A 20 19.01 21.54 -6.59
C VAL A 20 18.89 20.52 -7.71
N LYS A 21 18.01 20.74 -8.69
CA LYS A 21 17.80 19.84 -9.84
C LYS A 21 19.00 19.80 -10.79
N SER A 22 19.65 20.95 -11.00
CA SER A 22 20.72 21.12 -11.98
C SER A 22 22.10 21.18 -11.37
N ASP A 23 22.20 21.38 -10.05
CA ASP A 23 23.44 21.39 -9.28
C ASP A 23 23.34 20.43 -8.08
N PRO A 24 23.63 19.13 -8.28
CA PRO A 24 23.60 18.15 -7.20
C PRO A 24 24.58 18.45 -6.06
N GLY A 25 25.63 19.22 -6.33
CA GLY A 25 26.68 19.57 -5.37
C GLY A 25 26.42 20.88 -4.63
N MET A 26 25.25 21.50 -4.81
CA MET A 26 24.97 22.83 -4.27
C MET A 26 25.24 22.92 -2.77
N GLN A 27 25.91 23.98 -2.36
CA GLN A 27 26.20 24.23 -0.95
C GLN A 27 25.08 25.06 -0.33
N VAL A 28 24.79 24.76 0.93
CA VAL A 28 23.86 25.49 1.80
C VAL A 28 24.61 25.93 3.05
N TYR A 29 24.15 27.01 3.67
CA TYR A 29 24.91 27.77 4.67
C TYR A 29 24.06 28.05 5.91
N SER A 30 24.63 28.68 6.93
CA SER A 30 23.97 28.94 8.21
C SER A 30 22.64 29.71 8.09
N ALA A 31 22.52 30.57 7.07
CA ALA A 31 21.27 31.27 6.73
C ALA A 31 20.12 30.32 6.36
N ASP A 32 20.43 29.09 5.93
CA ASP A 32 19.48 28.06 5.56
C ASP A 32 19.02 27.20 6.76
N SER A 33 19.59 27.39 7.95
CA SER A 33 19.34 26.55 9.14
C SER A 33 17.85 26.26 9.40
N ALA A 34 17.00 27.28 9.33
CA ALA A 34 15.56 27.11 9.52
C ALA A 34 14.89 26.26 8.43
N VAL A 35 15.33 26.38 7.18
CA VAL A 35 14.80 25.60 6.05
C VAL A 35 15.27 24.15 6.16
N LEU A 36 16.53 23.92 6.53
CA LEU A 36 17.06 22.57 6.74
C LEU A 36 16.35 21.87 7.91
N GLY A 37 16.09 22.58 9.02
CA GLY A 37 15.29 22.06 10.13
C GLY A 37 13.89 21.67 9.69
N ALA A 38 13.21 22.52 8.91
CA ALA A 38 11.89 22.19 8.37
C ALA A 38 11.89 20.95 7.47
N ILE A 39 12.95 20.71 6.68
CA ILE A 39 13.08 19.48 5.88
C ILE A 39 13.15 18.25 6.78
N ILE A 40 13.92 18.33 7.89
CA ILE A 40 14.06 17.24 8.85
C ILE A 40 12.72 16.97 9.55
N ASP A 41 12.05 18.00 10.05
CA ASP A 41 10.76 17.85 10.73
C ASP A 41 9.69 17.22 9.79
N LEU A 42 9.63 17.68 8.54
CA LEU A 42 8.73 17.11 7.54
C LEU A 42 9.07 15.65 7.19
N ALA A 43 10.36 15.30 7.20
CA ALA A 43 10.85 13.95 6.97
C ALA A 43 10.55 13.02 8.14
N ASP A 44 10.54 13.52 9.38
CA ASP A 44 10.15 12.77 10.58
C ASP A 44 8.64 12.53 10.64
N ASP A 45 7.85 13.49 10.16
CA ASP A 45 6.39 13.35 10.01
C ASP A 45 5.99 12.47 8.81
N LEU A 46 6.95 12.06 7.96
CA LEU A 46 6.69 11.23 6.80
C LEU A 46 6.32 9.79 7.24
N PRO A 47 5.13 9.29 6.88
CA PRO A 47 4.73 7.93 7.20
C PRO A 47 5.69 6.91 6.56
N VAL A 48 6.26 6.01 7.36
CA VAL A 48 7.27 5.04 6.92
C VAL A 48 6.78 4.15 5.77
N GLU A 49 5.46 3.91 5.68
CA GLU A 49 4.87 3.17 4.56
C GLU A 49 5.03 3.84 3.19
N LEU A 50 5.31 5.15 3.15
CA LEU A 50 5.58 5.88 1.91
C LEU A 50 7.06 5.86 1.53
N LEU A 51 7.95 5.43 2.42
CA LEU A 51 9.40 5.37 2.16
C LEU A 51 9.80 4.08 1.42
N THR A 52 9.23 3.86 0.25
CA THR A 52 9.48 2.65 -0.58
C THR A 52 10.64 2.88 -1.55
N ILE A 53 11.87 2.76 -1.06
CA ILE A 53 13.11 3.00 -1.82
C ILE A 53 14.13 1.88 -1.66
N SER A 54 15.14 1.85 -2.54
CA SER A 54 16.23 0.87 -2.46
C SER A 54 17.08 1.07 -1.20
N GLY A 55 17.83 0.04 -0.77
CA GLY A 55 18.72 0.16 0.39
C GLY A 55 19.82 1.23 0.20
N GLU A 56 20.31 1.41 -1.02
CA GLU A 56 21.27 2.49 -1.34
C GLU A 56 20.61 3.87 -1.22
N ASP A 57 19.39 4.02 -1.74
CA ASP A 57 18.63 5.27 -1.65
C ASP A 57 18.25 5.61 -0.21
N TYR A 58 17.88 4.60 0.59
CA TYR A 58 17.60 4.77 2.01
C TYR A 58 18.85 5.22 2.77
N THR A 59 20.03 4.67 2.46
CA THR A 59 21.29 5.11 3.07
C THR A 59 21.61 6.56 2.71
N ASN A 60 21.37 6.96 1.46
CA ASN A 60 21.54 8.35 1.01
C ASN A 60 20.56 9.31 1.71
N TYR A 61 19.31 8.89 1.88
CA TYR A 61 18.26 9.63 2.59
C TYR A 61 18.66 9.90 4.04
N VAL A 62 19.02 8.85 4.79
CA VAL A 62 19.46 8.95 6.19
C VAL A 62 20.72 9.81 6.31
N PHE A 63 21.73 9.57 5.46
CA PHE A 63 22.93 10.42 5.45
C PHE A 63 22.59 11.89 5.25
N GLY A 64 21.66 12.19 4.35
CA GLY A 64 21.24 13.56 4.06
C GLY A 64 20.63 14.24 5.29
N LEU A 65 19.68 13.60 5.96
CA LEU A 65 19.05 14.13 7.18
C LEU A 65 20.09 14.38 8.29
N GLU A 66 20.93 13.40 8.58
CA GLU A 66 21.96 13.49 9.61
C GLU A 66 23.02 14.55 9.32
N ALA A 67 23.42 14.69 8.04
CA ALA A 67 24.39 15.71 7.64
C ALA A 67 23.83 17.13 7.76
N MET A 68 22.52 17.32 7.51
CA MET A 68 21.84 18.60 7.74
C MET A 68 21.74 18.90 9.24
N GLN A 69 21.31 17.94 10.06
CA GLN A 69 21.21 18.08 11.51
C GLN A 69 22.57 18.46 12.13
N ALA A 70 23.62 17.71 11.80
CA ALA A 70 24.96 17.98 12.30
C ALA A 70 25.52 19.35 11.86
N ALA A 71 25.09 19.86 10.70
CA ALA A 71 25.46 21.20 10.25
C ALA A 71 24.73 22.29 11.05
N ILE A 72 23.41 22.15 11.24
CA ILE A 72 22.59 23.05 12.08
C ILE A 72 23.18 23.14 13.48
N ASP A 73 23.47 21.99 14.10
CA ASP A 73 24.07 21.94 15.44
C ASP A 73 25.41 22.66 15.48
N ARG A 74 26.28 22.43 14.49
CA ARG A 74 27.57 23.09 14.40
C ARG A 74 27.42 24.61 14.25
N TRP A 75 26.49 25.08 13.42
CA TRP A 75 26.26 26.52 13.23
C TRP A 75 25.75 27.18 14.51
N ASN A 76 24.81 26.53 15.21
CA ASN A 76 24.24 27.03 16.46
C ASN A 76 25.25 27.11 17.60
N HIS A 77 26.16 26.12 17.72
CA HIS A 77 27.11 26.05 18.84
C HIS A 77 28.42 26.80 18.59
N HIS A 78 28.86 26.90 17.33
CA HIS A 78 30.19 27.41 17.00
C HIS A 78 30.18 28.66 16.12
N GLY A 79 29.01 29.12 15.63
CA GLY A 79 28.90 30.29 14.77
C GLY A 79 29.67 30.17 13.44
N THR A 80 29.95 28.94 13.01
CA THR A 80 30.63 28.68 11.72
C THR A 80 29.64 28.78 10.57
N ASP A 81 30.14 28.90 9.35
CA ASP A 81 29.34 28.85 8.12
C ASP A 81 29.77 27.71 7.19
N THR A 82 30.42 26.68 7.76
CA THR A 82 30.91 25.54 6.97
C THR A 82 29.72 24.71 6.48
N PRO A 83 29.62 24.42 5.17
CA PRO A 83 28.48 23.70 4.61
C PRO A 83 28.37 22.26 5.15
N PRO A 84 27.19 21.63 5.05
CA PRO A 84 27.00 20.22 5.37
C PRO A 84 27.94 19.31 4.56
N ARG A 85 28.29 18.16 5.13
CA ARG A 85 29.17 17.19 4.45
C ARG A 85 28.45 16.58 3.24
N THR A 86 29.11 16.58 2.09
CA THR A 86 28.59 15.91 0.88
C THR A 86 28.89 14.41 0.87
N HIS A 87 28.06 13.62 0.19
CA HIS A 87 28.31 12.22 -0.11
C HIS A 87 28.25 11.97 -1.62
N LYS A 88 29.25 11.29 -2.20
CA LYS A 88 29.37 11.09 -3.66
C LYS A 88 29.23 12.40 -4.46
N SER A 89 29.85 13.48 -3.98
CA SER A 89 29.77 14.83 -4.55
C SER A 89 28.35 15.43 -4.64
N LYS A 90 27.41 14.89 -3.86
CA LYS A 90 26.03 15.37 -3.76
C LYS A 90 25.79 16.03 -2.40
N SER A 91 25.04 17.10 -2.40
CA SER A 91 24.62 17.81 -1.19
C SER A 91 23.57 16.98 -0.43
N PRO A 92 23.50 17.12 0.90
CA PRO A 92 22.48 16.47 1.71
C PRO A 92 21.04 16.78 1.25
N VAL A 93 20.76 18.03 0.88
CA VAL A 93 19.46 18.45 0.35
C VAL A 93 19.11 17.70 -0.93
N TYR A 94 20.07 17.57 -1.85
CA TYR A 94 19.88 16.82 -3.08
C TYR A 94 19.61 15.34 -2.82
N LEU A 95 20.35 14.71 -1.89
CA LEU A 95 20.20 13.29 -1.57
C LEU A 95 18.81 12.97 -0.99
N VAL A 96 18.32 13.79 -0.06
CA VAL A 96 16.96 13.64 0.50
C VAL A 96 15.92 13.80 -0.59
N ARG A 97 16.03 14.86 -1.40
CA ARG A 97 15.12 15.13 -2.50
C ARG A 97 15.04 13.98 -3.51
N GLU A 98 16.18 13.46 -3.96
CA GLU A 98 16.23 12.36 -4.94
C GLU A 98 15.68 11.06 -4.39
N ALA A 99 15.88 10.78 -3.10
CA ALA A 99 15.27 9.63 -2.45
C ALA A 99 13.75 9.77 -2.41
N LEU A 100 13.24 10.92 -1.95
CA LEU A 100 11.80 11.18 -1.84
C LEU A 100 11.09 11.24 -3.20
N LEU A 101 11.77 11.65 -4.27
CA LEU A 101 11.23 11.60 -5.63
C LEU A 101 10.90 10.18 -6.12
N LYS A 102 11.53 9.16 -5.54
CA LYS A 102 11.30 7.74 -5.87
C LYS A 102 10.18 7.14 -5.03
N CYS A 103 9.75 7.84 -3.97
CA CYS A 103 8.68 7.42 -3.10
C CYS A 103 7.32 7.80 -3.70
N PRO A 104 6.29 6.95 -3.55
CA PRO A 104 4.93 7.31 -3.92
C PRO A 104 4.28 8.17 -2.82
N ASP A 105 3.34 9.02 -3.20
CA ASP A 105 2.53 9.80 -2.24
C ASP A 105 1.46 8.98 -1.52
N GLN A 106 1.16 7.80 -2.06
CA GLN A 106 0.18 6.87 -1.55
C GLN A 106 0.72 5.46 -1.71
N ASN A 107 0.50 4.61 -0.71
CA ASN A 107 0.86 3.20 -0.80
C ASN A 107 -0.41 2.36 -0.72
N PRO A 108 -0.65 1.49 -1.72
CA PRO A 108 0.04 1.31 -3.00
C PRO A 108 -0.10 2.49 -3.94
N SER A 109 0.80 2.52 -4.94
CA SER A 109 0.69 3.46 -6.06
C SER A 109 -0.67 3.31 -6.74
N PRO A 110 -1.22 4.37 -7.38
CA PRO A 110 -2.50 4.34 -8.11
C PRO A 110 -2.62 3.26 -9.20
N GLN A 111 -1.53 2.55 -9.52
CA GLN A 111 -1.53 1.38 -10.41
C GLN A 111 -1.97 0.08 -9.72
N ALA A 112 -2.19 0.06 -8.41
CA ALA A 112 -2.87 -1.05 -7.75
C ALA A 112 -4.36 -1.03 -8.13
N ALA A 113 -4.67 -1.76 -9.20
CA ALA A 113 -6.01 -2.04 -9.71
C ALA A 113 -6.89 -0.79 -9.82
N SER A 114 -6.74 -0.02 -10.91
CA SER A 114 -7.91 0.72 -11.38
C SER A 114 -9.05 -0.29 -11.54
N LEU A 115 -10.23 0.03 -11.01
CA LEU A 115 -11.41 -0.83 -11.08
C LEU A 115 -12.39 -0.24 -12.12
N PRO A 116 -12.03 -0.17 -13.42
CA PRO A 116 -12.79 0.57 -14.42
C PRO A 116 -14.18 -0.01 -14.69
N PHE A 117 -14.41 -1.28 -14.32
CA PHE A 117 -15.70 -1.94 -14.43
C PHE A 117 -16.70 -1.48 -13.35
N LEU A 118 -16.24 -0.79 -12.30
CA LEU A 118 -17.11 -0.24 -11.26
C LEU A 118 -17.61 1.16 -11.65
N SER A 119 -18.90 1.26 -11.97
CA SER A 119 -19.54 2.55 -12.28
C SER A 119 -19.73 3.46 -11.07
N ASP A 120 -19.71 2.92 -9.85
CA ASP A 120 -19.85 3.67 -8.60
C ASP A 120 -18.46 4.08 -8.08
N PRO A 121 -18.10 5.39 -8.12
CA PRO A 121 -16.78 5.85 -7.70
C PRO A 121 -16.51 5.65 -6.21
N GLN A 122 -17.54 5.70 -5.35
CA GLN A 122 -17.36 5.53 -3.90
C GLN A 122 -17.07 4.07 -3.57
N LEU A 123 -17.81 3.15 -4.19
CA LEU A 123 -17.56 1.72 -4.06
C LEU A 123 -16.19 1.36 -4.62
N ALA A 124 -15.82 1.91 -5.78
CA ALA A 124 -14.51 1.67 -6.38
C ALA A 124 -13.38 2.10 -5.46
N GLU A 125 -13.47 3.29 -4.89
CA GLU A 125 -12.46 3.78 -3.95
C GLU A 125 -12.43 2.94 -2.66
N SER A 126 -13.59 2.56 -2.12
CA SER A 126 -13.67 1.69 -0.94
C SER A 126 -12.97 0.34 -1.16
N ILE A 127 -13.22 -0.32 -2.29
CA ILE A 127 -12.57 -1.60 -2.61
C ILE A 127 -11.08 -1.39 -2.85
N ARG A 128 -10.69 -0.32 -3.54
CA ARG A 128 -9.28 0.03 -3.77
C ARG A 128 -8.53 0.18 -2.45
N LEU A 129 -9.08 0.91 -1.48
CA LEU A 129 -8.50 1.07 -0.14
C LEU A 129 -8.34 -0.26 0.64
N ASP A 130 -9.23 -1.24 0.43
CA ASP A 130 -9.09 -2.57 1.02
C ASP A 130 -7.95 -3.38 0.38
N ILE A 131 -7.83 -3.35 -0.96
CA ILE A 131 -6.72 -3.96 -1.70
C ILE A 131 -5.39 -3.34 -1.28
N ASP A 132 -5.40 -2.03 -1.10
CA ASP A 132 -4.28 -1.23 -0.64
C ASP A 132 -3.82 -1.64 0.76
N SER A 133 -4.78 -1.71 1.68
CA SER A 133 -4.53 -2.13 3.05
C SER A 133 -3.98 -3.56 3.12
N ALA A 134 -4.48 -4.47 2.28
CA ALA A 134 -3.97 -5.84 2.18
C ALA A 134 -2.52 -5.88 1.67
N THR A 135 -2.20 -5.10 0.65
CA THR A 135 -0.86 -4.97 0.06
C THR A 135 0.13 -4.39 1.08
N ASN A 136 -0.27 -3.34 1.80
CA ASN A 136 0.53 -2.73 2.86
C ASN A 136 0.78 -3.70 4.03
N ALA A 137 -0.23 -4.47 4.42
CA ALA A 137 -0.06 -5.51 5.44
C ALA A 137 0.95 -6.57 5.00
N LEU A 138 0.91 -6.99 3.73
CA LEU A 138 1.89 -7.92 3.16
C LEU A 138 3.32 -7.35 3.22
N HIS A 139 3.51 -6.09 2.84
CA HIS A 139 4.83 -5.42 2.88
C HIS A 139 5.38 -5.28 4.30
N ARG A 140 4.51 -5.08 5.29
CA ARG A 140 4.89 -4.98 6.72
C ARG A 140 5.05 -6.33 7.41
N ASN A 141 4.99 -7.44 6.67
CA ASN A 141 4.99 -8.81 7.20
C ASN A 141 3.81 -9.13 8.15
N ASP A 142 2.73 -8.34 8.11
CA ASP A 142 1.48 -8.68 8.80
C ASP A 142 0.64 -9.61 7.91
N PHE A 143 1.08 -10.87 7.85
CA PHE A 143 0.48 -11.87 6.97
C PHE A 143 -0.96 -12.21 7.34
N LYS A 144 -1.32 -12.10 8.62
CA LYS A 144 -2.69 -12.34 9.07
C LYS A 144 -3.61 -11.24 8.56
N ALA A 145 -3.25 -9.97 8.76
CA ALA A 145 -4.03 -8.85 8.24
C ALA A 145 -4.12 -8.89 6.71
N ALA A 146 -3.00 -9.12 6.02
CA ALA A 146 -2.97 -9.22 4.55
C ALA A 146 -3.97 -10.27 4.03
N THR A 147 -3.94 -11.48 4.61
CA THR A 147 -4.84 -12.57 4.21
C THR A 147 -6.33 -12.22 4.46
N VAL A 148 -6.65 -11.56 5.58
CA VAL A 148 -8.03 -11.15 5.92
C VAL A 148 -8.53 -10.06 4.99
N LEU A 149 -7.74 -9.02 4.78
CA LEU A 149 -8.10 -7.86 3.97
C LEU A 149 -8.25 -8.24 2.50
N SER A 150 -7.37 -9.10 1.96
CA SER A 150 -7.56 -9.68 0.63
C SER A 150 -8.87 -10.46 0.53
N GLY A 151 -9.24 -11.22 1.56
CA GLY A 151 -10.52 -11.91 1.62
C GLY A 151 -11.72 -10.96 1.58
N SER A 152 -11.66 -9.84 2.31
CA SER A 152 -12.68 -8.78 2.30
C SER A 152 -12.83 -8.13 0.93
N ALA A 153 -11.72 -7.72 0.31
CA ALA A 153 -11.73 -7.12 -1.03
C ALA A 153 -12.34 -8.08 -2.08
N MET A 154 -11.99 -9.38 -2.00
CA MET A 154 -12.56 -10.40 -2.87
C MET A 154 -14.06 -10.60 -2.65
N GLU A 155 -14.54 -10.60 -1.40
CA GLU A 155 -15.99 -10.64 -1.09
C GLU A 155 -16.71 -9.46 -1.74
N ALA A 156 -16.20 -8.24 -1.58
CA ALA A 156 -16.80 -7.03 -2.14
C ALA A 156 -16.87 -7.06 -3.68
N LEU A 157 -15.78 -7.47 -4.34
CA LEU A 157 -15.72 -7.60 -5.80
C LEU A 157 -16.72 -8.62 -6.33
N LEU A 158 -16.77 -9.81 -5.73
CA LEU A 158 -17.69 -10.87 -6.16
C LEU A 158 -19.15 -10.49 -5.89
N LEU A 159 -19.46 -9.92 -4.72
CA LEU A 159 -20.79 -9.43 -4.39
C LEU A 159 -21.26 -8.38 -5.41
N TRP A 160 -20.42 -7.41 -5.73
CA TRP A 160 -20.73 -6.40 -6.74
C TRP A 160 -21.07 -7.06 -8.08
N LYS A 161 -20.22 -7.98 -8.57
CA LYS A 161 -20.45 -8.60 -9.88
C LYS A 161 -21.72 -9.44 -9.92
N LEU A 162 -22.01 -10.16 -8.84
CA LEU A 162 -23.24 -10.96 -8.73
C LEU A 162 -24.49 -10.06 -8.75
N ARG A 163 -24.45 -8.89 -8.11
CA ARG A 163 -25.52 -7.90 -8.17
C ARG A 163 -25.64 -7.25 -9.56
N ASP A 164 -24.53 -6.95 -10.19
CA ASP A 164 -24.46 -6.38 -11.55
C ASP A 164 -25.16 -7.29 -12.58
N VAL A 165 -25.01 -8.61 -12.44
CA VAL A 165 -25.72 -9.59 -13.29
C VAL A 165 -27.14 -9.95 -12.79
N GLY A 166 -27.66 -9.21 -11.81
CA GLY A 166 -29.04 -9.34 -11.32
C GLY A 166 -29.29 -10.53 -10.40
N LEU A 167 -28.27 -11.09 -9.76
CA LEU A 167 -28.45 -12.18 -8.82
C LEU A 167 -28.99 -11.67 -7.48
N ALA A 168 -30.22 -12.07 -7.15
CA ALA A 168 -30.93 -11.61 -5.94
C ALA A 168 -31.23 -12.73 -4.92
N SER A 169 -31.01 -14.00 -5.29
CA SER A 169 -31.32 -15.15 -4.46
C SER A 169 -30.38 -16.32 -4.74
N PRO A 170 -30.28 -17.30 -3.81
CA PRO A 170 -29.41 -18.46 -3.96
C PRO A 170 -29.79 -19.30 -5.19
N ILE A 171 -28.80 -19.86 -5.87
CA ILE A 171 -28.97 -20.69 -7.07
C ILE A 171 -28.65 -22.16 -6.79
N SER A 172 -29.16 -23.04 -7.67
CA SER A 172 -28.88 -24.47 -7.61
C SER A 172 -27.37 -24.73 -7.68
N GLY A 173 -26.85 -25.58 -6.78
CA GLY A 173 -25.42 -25.88 -6.65
C GLY A 173 -24.72 -25.14 -5.49
N MET A 174 -25.37 -24.14 -4.90
CA MET A 174 -24.89 -23.53 -3.65
C MET A 174 -25.13 -24.46 -2.44
N ARG A 175 -24.43 -24.20 -1.34
CA ARG A 175 -24.53 -25.00 -0.11
C ARG A 175 -25.96 -25.01 0.46
N THR A 176 -26.38 -26.15 0.99
CA THR A 176 -27.79 -26.46 1.33
C THR A 176 -28.36 -25.66 2.51
N ASN A 177 -27.49 -25.07 3.34
CA ASN A 177 -27.89 -24.39 4.57
C ASN A 177 -28.12 -22.88 4.39
N ILE A 178 -28.01 -22.38 3.16
CA ILE A 178 -28.41 -21.00 2.85
C ILE A 178 -29.94 -20.89 2.90
N LYS A 179 -30.45 -19.87 3.57
CA LYS A 179 -31.90 -19.60 3.59
C LYS A 179 -32.34 -19.25 2.17
N LYS A 180 -33.41 -19.87 1.66
CA LYS A 180 -33.90 -19.63 0.29
C LYS A 180 -34.22 -18.16 -0.01
N GLN A 181 -34.54 -17.36 1.01
CA GLN A 181 -34.80 -15.92 0.89
C GLN A 181 -33.64 -15.02 1.33
N SER A 182 -32.45 -15.55 1.61
CA SER A 182 -31.31 -14.70 1.99
C SER A 182 -30.87 -13.84 0.80
N SER A 183 -30.76 -12.53 1.02
CA SER A 183 -30.20 -11.62 0.02
C SER A 183 -28.69 -11.89 -0.16
N PRO A 184 -28.10 -11.48 -1.30
CA PRO A 184 -26.66 -11.65 -1.53
C PRO A 184 -25.78 -11.11 -0.40
N GLU A 185 -26.18 -10.03 0.26
CA GLU A 185 -25.43 -9.40 1.37
C GLU A 185 -25.29 -10.29 2.61
N GLU A 186 -26.14 -11.31 2.77
CA GLU A 186 -26.07 -12.27 3.88
C GLU A 186 -25.15 -13.47 3.58
N TRP A 187 -24.60 -13.54 2.37
CA TRP A 187 -23.78 -14.65 1.92
C TRP A 187 -22.36 -14.55 2.46
N VAL A 188 -21.70 -15.71 2.60
CA VAL A 188 -20.28 -15.76 2.97
C VAL A 188 -19.40 -15.90 1.73
N LEU A 189 -18.09 -15.66 1.83
CA LEU A 189 -17.15 -15.83 0.70
C LEU A 189 -17.31 -17.15 -0.07
N GLU A 190 -17.59 -18.25 0.62
CA GLU A 190 -17.83 -19.54 -0.04
C GLU A 190 -18.97 -19.48 -1.05
N ASP A 191 -20.04 -18.78 -0.69
CA ASP A 191 -21.27 -18.65 -1.46
C ASP A 191 -21.01 -17.76 -2.68
N TYR A 192 -20.29 -16.65 -2.51
CA TYR A 192 -19.90 -15.77 -3.61
C TYR A 192 -19.03 -16.48 -4.65
N ILE A 193 -18.00 -17.24 -4.22
CA ILE A 193 -17.13 -17.99 -5.14
C ILE A 193 -17.96 -19.04 -5.88
N THR A 194 -18.84 -19.76 -5.18
CA THR A 194 -19.70 -20.79 -5.78
C THR A 194 -20.65 -20.19 -6.81
N ALA A 195 -21.31 -19.08 -6.47
CA ALA A 195 -22.26 -18.43 -7.36
C ALA A 195 -21.55 -17.87 -8.61
N ALA A 196 -20.37 -17.26 -8.44
CA ALA A 196 -19.57 -16.76 -9.54
C ALA A 196 -19.08 -17.88 -10.47
N GLU A 197 -18.67 -19.01 -9.92
CA GLU A 197 -18.30 -20.22 -10.66
C GLU A 197 -19.48 -20.76 -11.49
N ILE A 198 -20.64 -20.99 -10.87
CA ILE A 198 -21.84 -21.52 -11.54
C ILE A 198 -22.31 -20.58 -12.66
N LYS A 199 -22.16 -19.27 -12.46
CA LYS A 199 -22.51 -18.25 -13.46
C LYS A 199 -21.42 -18.02 -14.51
N GLY A 200 -20.26 -18.66 -14.38
CA GLY A 200 -19.13 -18.48 -15.30
C GLY A 200 -18.55 -17.07 -15.29
N LEU A 201 -18.66 -16.35 -14.16
CA LEU A 201 -18.20 -14.97 -14.02
C LEU A 201 -16.69 -14.85 -13.77
N ILE A 202 -16.06 -15.93 -13.33
CA ILE A 202 -14.61 -16.04 -13.09
C ILE A 202 -14.10 -17.34 -13.71
N LYS A 203 -12.84 -17.36 -14.13
CA LYS A 203 -12.20 -18.51 -14.78
C LYS A 203 -11.98 -19.66 -13.79
N PRO A 204 -11.88 -20.93 -14.25
CA PRO A 204 -11.63 -22.07 -13.37
C PRO A 204 -10.38 -21.92 -12.48
N ASP A 205 -9.29 -21.37 -13.01
CA ASP A 205 -8.06 -21.13 -12.24
C ASP A 205 -8.28 -20.05 -11.17
N THR A 206 -9.06 -19.01 -11.47
CA THR A 206 -9.47 -17.97 -10.51
C THR A 206 -10.33 -18.57 -9.40
N VAL A 207 -11.25 -19.49 -9.73
CA VAL A 207 -12.03 -20.24 -8.73
C VAL A 207 -11.10 -21.01 -7.79
N ALA A 208 -10.16 -21.78 -8.33
CA ALA A 208 -9.21 -22.57 -7.54
C ALA A 208 -8.40 -21.66 -6.60
N GLN A 209 -7.89 -20.54 -7.11
CA GLN A 209 -7.14 -19.57 -6.32
C GLN A 209 -8.01 -18.88 -5.25
N ALA A 210 -9.25 -18.53 -5.56
CA ALA A 210 -10.20 -17.93 -4.62
C ALA A 210 -10.57 -18.88 -3.47
N ARG A 211 -10.76 -20.18 -3.77
CA ARG A 211 -10.97 -21.22 -2.73
C ARG A 211 -9.75 -21.39 -1.84
N LEU A 212 -8.56 -21.34 -2.42
CA LEU A 212 -7.32 -21.41 -1.66
C LEU A 212 -7.18 -20.21 -0.72
N ALA A 213 -7.44 -19.00 -1.23
CA ALA A 213 -7.48 -17.77 -0.44
C ALA A 213 -8.54 -17.80 0.68
N GLN A 214 -9.74 -18.32 0.41
CA GLN A 214 -10.77 -18.55 1.42
C GLN A 214 -10.27 -19.49 2.54
N ASN A 215 -9.59 -20.58 2.18
CA ASN A 215 -9.02 -21.51 3.15
C ASN A 215 -7.94 -20.86 4.03
N TYR A 216 -7.10 -20.00 3.44
CA TYR A 216 -6.12 -19.22 4.18
C TYR A 216 -6.76 -18.19 5.10
N ARG A 217 -7.77 -17.45 4.64
CA ARG A 217 -8.54 -16.51 5.48
C ARG A 217 -9.10 -17.22 6.71
N ASN A 218 -9.61 -18.45 6.54
CA ASN A 218 -10.16 -19.22 7.64
C ASN A 218 -9.13 -19.62 8.72
N LEU A 219 -7.82 -19.49 8.47
CA LEU A 219 -6.77 -19.66 9.50
C LEU A 219 -6.79 -18.57 10.57
N ILE A 220 -7.59 -17.51 10.40
CA ILE A 220 -7.78 -16.48 11.44
C ILE A 220 -8.43 -17.04 12.70
N HIS A 221 -9.18 -18.14 12.56
CA HIS A 221 -9.80 -18.85 13.66
C HIS A 221 -8.75 -19.73 14.36
N PRO A 222 -8.40 -19.47 15.63
CA PRO A 222 -7.31 -20.17 16.31
C PRO A 222 -7.46 -21.70 16.31
N GLY A 223 -8.68 -22.20 16.51
CA GLY A 223 -8.95 -23.65 16.50
C GLY A 223 -8.67 -24.31 15.15
N ARG A 224 -8.84 -23.60 14.03
CA ARG A 224 -8.53 -24.14 12.69
C ARG A 224 -7.02 -24.15 12.44
N ALA A 225 -6.33 -23.08 12.82
CA ALA A 225 -4.88 -22.98 12.71
C ALA A 225 -4.17 -24.11 13.48
N VAL A 226 -4.61 -24.38 14.72
CA VAL A 226 -4.08 -25.48 15.55
C VAL A 226 -4.36 -26.84 14.91
N ARG A 227 -5.61 -27.10 14.49
CA ARG A 227 -6.00 -28.39 13.91
C ARG A 227 -5.25 -28.73 12.62
N LEU A 228 -4.97 -27.73 11.79
CA LEU A 228 -4.28 -27.91 10.51
C LEU A 228 -2.76 -27.76 10.62
N ALA A 229 -2.23 -27.38 11.79
CA ALA A 229 -0.83 -27.00 11.98
C ALA A 229 -0.36 -25.96 10.94
N GLN A 230 -1.22 -24.98 10.64
CA GLN A 230 -0.99 -23.95 9.64
C GLN A 230 -1.25 -22.56 10.23
N THR A 231 -0.46 -21.58 9.82
CA THR A 231 -0.62 -20.17 10.19
C THR A 231 -0.65 -19.30 8.93
N CYS A 232 -1.22 -18.09 9.07
CA CYS A 232 -1.02 -17.08 8.04
C CYS A 232 0.47 -16.73 7.96
N ASN A 233 1.05 -16.89 6.78
CA ASN A 233 2.45 -16.63 6.51
C ASN A 233 2.59 -15.88 5.18
N ARG A 234 3.82 -15.58 4.77
CA ARG A 234 4.08 -14.86 3.51
C ARG A 234 3.42 -15.51 2.30
N GLY A 235 3.47 -16.85 2.21
CA GLY A 235 2.85 -17.60 1.11
C GLY A 235 1.33 -17.52 1.10
N THR A 236 0.68 -17.62 2.28
CA THR A 236 -0.78 -17.49 2.36
C THR A 236 -1.24 -16.08 1.99
N ALA A 237 -0.49 -15.06 2.41
CA ALA A 237 -0.78 -13.67 2.10
C ALA A 237 -0.63 -13.37 0.60
N PHE A 238 0.45 -13.83 -0.04
CA PHE A 238 0.60 -13.74 -1.49
C PHE A 238 -0.53 -14.48 -2.23
N GLY A 239 -0.88 -15.69 -1.78
CA GLY A 239 -1.98 -16.45 -2.38
C GLY A 239 -3.33 -15.73 -2.27
N ALA A 240 -3.61 -15.11 -1.14
CA ALA A 240 -4.84 -14.34 -0.96
C ALA A 240 -4.88 -13.09 -1.85
N LEU A 241 -3.77 -12.35 -1.93
CA LEU A 241 -3.69 -11.16 -2.78
C LEU A 241 -3.75 -11.51 -4.27
N ALA A 242 -3.14 -12.63 -4.68
CA ALA A 242 -3.25 -13.14 -6.04
C ALA A 242 -4.71 -13.43 -6.44
N ALA A 243 -5.52 -13.97 -5.52
CA ALA A 243 -6.94 -14.22 -5.79
C ALA A 243 -7.71 -12.94 -6.11
N VAL A 244 -7.45 -11.86 -5.37
CA VAL A 244 -8.05 -10.53 -5.62
C VAL A 244 -7.69 -10.05 -7.03
N HIS A 245 -6.41 -10.09 -7.40
CA HIS A 245 -5.97 -9.62 -8.71
C HIS A 245 -6.51 -10.46 -9.87
N LEU A 246 -6.65 -11.78 -9.69
CA LEU A 246 -7.28 -12.64 -10.71
C LEU A 246 -8.77 -12.32 -10.87
N VAL A 247 -9.50 -12.06 -9.78
CA VAL A 247 -10.91 -11.64 -9.85
C VAL A 247 -11.04 -10.30 -10.59
N VAL A 248 -10.20 -9.32 -10.29
CA VAL A 248 -10.16 -8.03 -11.02
C VAL A 248 -9.87 -8.25 -12.51
N ALA A 249 -8.93 -9.13 -12.83
CA ALA A 249 -8.55 -9.44 -14.22
C ALA A 249 -9.65 -10.18 -14.99
N ASP A 250 -10.52 -10.94 -14.32
CA ASP A 250 -11.67 -11.60 -14.95
C ASP A 250 -12.85 -10.64 -15.20
N PHE A 251 -12.90 -9.51 -14.50
CA PHE A 251 -13.94 -8.49 -14.66
C PHE A 251 -13.58 -7.36 -15.62
N THR A 252 -12.34 -7.35 -16.11
CA THR A 252 -11.83 -6.37 -17.08
C THR A 252 -11.83 -6.97 -18.48
#